data_AF-A0AAQ3DNX3-F1
#
_entry.id   AF-A0AAQ3DNX3-F1
#
_cell.length_a   1.000
_cell.length_b   1.000
_cell.length_c   1.000
_cell.angle_alpha   90.00
_cell.angle_beta   90.00
_cell.angle_gamma   90.00
#
_symmetry.space_group_name_H-M   'P 1'
#
loop_
_entity.id
_entity.type
_entity.pdbx_description
1 polymer ?
#
loop_
_entity_poly.entity_id
_entity_poly.type
_entity_poly.pdbx_seq_one_letter_code
_entity_poly.pdbx_strand_id
1 'polypeptide(L)'
;MGFKIDEKIQRFLKMDLANLTLEEKTELFLLLSPPINYGIKKALSKFHSIPLEHQDLLSYAWIAFDELLKVYQTKNIKKKFVWSVIDAVSWKCTDVCAKYINNRHKILNMSLANSNISLEILENIPAETYKEFNYVIFEMVEIYFKKHKNKLAKPVFEMYLDNVPKKQIFTKFNISRNKFKKIIDDTINDLRTIIGPFLD
;
A
#
# COMPACT_ATOMS: atom_id res chain seq x y z
N MET A 1 -19.17 21.36 0.42
CA MET A 1 -20.12 20.68 1.34
C MET A 1 -19.64 20.93 2.76
N GLY A 2 -19.93 22.11 3.32
CA GLY A 2 -19.35 22.59 4.58
C GLY A 2 -20.29 22.36 5.77
N PHE A 3 -19.79 21.62 6.77
CA PHE A 3 -19.99 21.82 8.20
C PHE A 3 -21.42 22.10 8.75
N LYS A 4 -22.34 21.12 8.68
CA LYS A 4 -23.46 21.00 9.65
C LYS A 4 -23.07 20.31 10.96
N ILE A 5 -21.91 19.65 10.98
CA ILE A 5 -21.41 18.95 12.17
C ILE A 5 -20.94 19.97 13.21
N ASP A 6 -20.29 21.06 12.79
CA ASP A 6 -19.71 22.09 13.66
C ASP A 6 -20.70 22.63 14.71
N GLU A 7 -21.95 22.92 14.32
CA GLU A 7 -23.00 23.39 15.25
C GLU A 7 -23.34 22.37 16.34
N LYS A 8 -23.39 21.07 16.00
CA LYS A 8 -23.71 19.99 16.95
C LYS A 8 -22.57 19.71 17.92
N ILE A 9 -21.32 19.93 17.50
CA ILE A 9 -20.14 19.79 18.38
C ILE A 9 -19.96 21.00 19.30
N GLN A 10 -20.44 22.19 18.92
CA GLN A 10 -20.25 23.40 19.73
C GLN A 10 -20.75 23.24 21.17
N ARG A 11 -21.84 22.50 21.39
CA ARG A 11 -22.35 22.27 22.76
C ARG A 11 -21.31 21.54 23.63
N PHE A 12 -20.62 20.54 23.07
CA PHE A 12 -19.59 19.78 23.77
C PHE A 12 -18.34 20.61 23.98
N LEU A 13 -17.97 21.44 23.00
CA LEU A 13 -16.79 22.31 23.11
C LEU A 13 -16.91 23.39 24.20
N LYS A 14 -18.13 23.71 24.63
CA LYS A 14 -18.41 24.59 25.76
C LYS A 14 -18.34 23.88 27.11
N MET A 15 -18.35 22.55 27.12
CA MET A 15 -18.18 21.74 28.32
C MET A 15 -16.70 21.46 28.55
N ASP A 16 -16.37 20.93 29.73
CA ASP A 16 -15.04 20.39 30.00
C ASP A 16 -14.92 19.00 29.35
N LEU A 17 -14.21 18.95 28.22
CA LEU A 17 -14.06 17.73 27.42
C LEU A 17 -13.37 16.59 28.19
N ALA A 18 -12.49 16.92 29.14
CA ALA A 18 -11.79 15.91 29.93
C ALA A 18 -12.73 15.16 30.87
N ASN A 19 -13.80 15.83 31.31
CA ASN A 19 -14.74 15.37 32.33
C ASN A 19 -16.11 14.94 31.79
N LEU A 20 -16.24 14.75 30.46
CA LEU A 20 -17.45 14.18 29.87
C LEU A 20 -17.72 12.76 30.39
N THR A 21 -19.01 12.43 30.58
CA THR A 21 -19.43 11.07 30.92
C THR A 21 -19.17 10.11 29.76
N LEU A 22 -19.25 8.80 30.03
CA LEU A 22 -19.09 7.80 28.97
C LEU A 22 -20.15 7.95 27.88
N GLU A 23 -21.38 8.25 28.26
CA GLU A 23 -22.50 8.48 27.35
C GLU A 23 -22.24 9.70 26.46
N GLU A 24 -21.81 10.82 27.04
CA GLU A 24 -21.48 12.05 26.32
C GLU A 24 -20.31 11.86 25.35
N LYS A 25 -19.26 11.15 25.78
CA LYS A 25 -18.13 10.77 24.92
C LYS A 25 -18.59 9.92 23.76
N THR A 26 -19.48 8.96 24.02
CA THR A 26 -20.01 8.06 22.99
C THR A 26 -20.83 8.83 21.96
N GLU A 27 -21.71 9.72 22.42
CA GLU A 27 -22.50 10.57 21.55
C GLU A 27 -21.61 11.48 20.69
N LEU A 28 -20.61 12.10 21.29
CA LEU A 28 -19.65 12.94 20.58
C LEU A 28 -18.83 12.15 19.55
N PHE A 29 -18.40 10.93 19.90
CA PHE A 29 -17.69 10.04 18.98
C PHE A 29 -18.56 9.65 17.79
N LEU A 30 -19.83 9.31 18.01
CA LEU A 30 -20.79 8.98 16.94
C LEU A 30 -21.04 10.18 16.01
N LEU A 31 -21.18 11.38 16.56
CA LEU A 31 -21.29 12.62 15.78
C LEU A 31 -20.04 12.87 14.92
N LEU A 32 -18.86 12.47 15.42
CA LEU A 32 -17.58 12.56 14.74
C LEU A 32 -17.24 11.32 13.91
N SER A 33 -18.18 10.39 13.70
CA SER A 33 -17.90 9.19 12.91
C SER A 33 -17.37 9.51 11.50
N PRO A 34 -17.83 10.55 10.75
CA PRO A 34 -17.23 10.87 9.46
C PRO A 34 -15.74 11.27 9.54
N PRO A 35 -15.31 12.24 10.38
CA PRO A 35 -13.89 12.57 10.51
C PRO A 35 -13.06 11.43 11.13
N ILE A 36 -13.61 10.64 12.05
CA ILE A 36 -12.92 9.47 12.61
C ILE A 36 -12.64 8.44 11.52
N ASN A 37 -13.66 8.07 10.73
CA ASN A 37 -13.52 7.14 9.62
C ASN A 37 -12.54 7.65 8.56
N TYR A 38 -12.53 8.96 8.31
CA TYR A 38 -11.52 9.57 7.46
C TYR A 38 -10.11 9.40 8.03
N GLY A 39 -9.91 9.62 9.33
CA GLY A 39 -8.63 9.40 10.01
C GLY A 39 -8.14 7.95 9.91
N ILE A 40 -9.03 6.97 10.09
CA ILE A 40 -8.74 5.54 9.95
C ILE A 40 -8.34 5.21 8.52
N LYS A 41 -9.14 5.62 7.52
CA LYS A 41 -8.84 5.41 6.09
C LYS A 41 -7.49 6.02 5.69
N LYS A 42 -7.19 7.22 6.19
CA LYS A 42 -5.91 7.91 5.98
C LYS A 42 -4.72 7.14 6.60
N ALA A 43 -4.94 6.43 7.71
CA ALA A 43 -3.91 5.58 8.29
C ALA A 43 -3.70 4.31 7.43
N LEU A 44 -4.78 3.60 7.08
CA LEU A 44 -4.73 2.40 6.26
C LEU A 44 -4.10 2.65 4.89
N SER A 45 -4.40 3.78 4.24
CA SER A 45 -3.86 4.11 2.92
C SER A 45 -2.34 4.28 2.86
N LYS A 46 -1.65 4.40 4.01
CA LYS A 46 -0.19 4.47 4.07
C LYS A 46 0.49 3.11 3.94
N PHE A 47 -0.27 2.03 4.09
CA PHE A 47 0.27 0.68 4.12
C PHE A 47 -0.28 -0.13 2.95
N HIS A 48 0.61 -0.84 2.27
CA HIS A 48 0.22 -1.71 1.18
C HIS A 48 -0.26 -3.06 1.74
N SER A 49 -1.53 -3.39 1.52
CA SER A 49 -2.13 -4.71 1.82
C SER A 49 -1.88 -5.24 3.24
N ILE A 50 -2.32 -4.51 4.28
CA ILE A 50 -2.39 -5.05 5.65
C ILE A 50 -3.71 -5.82 5.81
N PRO A 51 -3.70 -7.04 6.40
CA PRO A 51 -4.92 -7.78 6.75
C PRO A 51 -5.54 -7.24 8.05
N LEU A 52 -5.73 -5.92 8.13
CA LEU A 52 -6.44 -5.24 9.21
C LEU A 52 -7.65 -4.58 8.58
N GLU A 53 -8.82 -4.85 9.15
CA GLU A 53 -10.06 -4.25 8.71
C GLU A 53 -10.27 -2.90 9.39
N HIS A 54 -11.13 -2.09 8.79
CA HIS A 54 -11.54 -0.82 9.39
C HIS A 54 -12.12 -1.02 10.81
N GLN A 55 -12.82 -2.14 11.05
CA GLN A 55 -13.42 -2.45 12.34
C GLN A 55 -12.37 -2.68 13.43
N ASP A 56 -11.25 -3.32 13.10
CA ASP A 56 -10.14 -3.56 14.03
C ASP A 56 -9.54 -2.26 14.59
N LEU A 57 -9.61 -1.18 13.79
CA LEU A 57 -9.06 0.12 14.14
C LEU A 57 -10.03 1.01 14.92
N LEU A 58 -11.33 0.67 15.01
CA LEU A 58 -12.33 1.50 15.70
C LEU A 58 -12.04 1.61 17.21
N SER A 59 -11.64 0.52 17.86
CA SER A 59 -11.29 0.55 19.29
C SER A 59 -10.06 1.43 19.55
N TYR A 60 -9.09 1.43 18.65
CA TYR A 60 -7.91 2.31 18.76
C TYR A 60 -8.25 3.77 18.46
N ALA A 61 -9.17 4.01 17.53
CA ALA A 61 -9.71 5.34 17.28
C ALA A 61 -10.44 5.91 18.50
N TRP A 62 -11.21 5.07 19.21
CA TRP A 62 -11.84 5.44 20.49
C TRP A 62 -10.81 5.83 21.54
N ILE A 63 -9.76 5.03 21.71
CA ILE A 63 -8.67 5.33 22.66
C ILE A 63 -8.00 6.67 22.31
N ALA A 64 -7.65 6.88 21.05
CA ALA A 64 -7.02 8.13 20.59
C ALA A 64 -7.92 9.35 20.82
N PHE A 65 -9.23 9.16 20.61
CA PHE A 65 -10.22 10.20 20.87
C PHE A 65 -10.33 10.53 22.36
N ASP A 66 -10.46 9.53 23.25
CA ASP A 66 -10.52 9.76 24.70
C ASP A 66 -9.23 10.40 25.24
N GLU A 67 -8.07 9.99 24.73
CA GLU A 67 -6.78 10.63 25.02
C GLU A 67 -6.77 12.11 24.59
N LEU A 68 -7.29 12.42 23.40
CA LEU A 68 -7.38 13.78 22.89
C LEU A 68 -8.28 14.66 23.76
N LEU A 69 -9.45 14.16 24.19
CA LEU A 69 -10.39 14.91 25.02
C LEU A 69 -9.73 15.44 26.31
N LYS A 70 -8.89 14.62 26.95
CA LYS A 70 -8.16 14.97 28.18
C LYS A 70 -7.16 16.11 28.01
N VAL A 71 -6.62 16.27 26.80
CA VAL A 71 -5.51 17.20 26.53
C VAL A 71 -5.90 18.40 25.68
N TYR A 72 -7.03 18.36 24.98
CA TYR A 72 -7.36 19.35 23.94
C TYR A 72 -7.53 20.77 24.50
N GLN A 73 -8.33 20.92 25.56
CA GLN A 73 -8.54 22.21 26.23
C GLN A 73 -7.37 22.57 27.15
N THR A 74 -6.87 21.60 27.93
CA THR A 74 -5.79 21.83 28.91
C THR A 74 -4.49 22.27 28.25
N LYS A 75 -4.16 21.75 27.06
CA LYS A 75 -2.99 22.19 26.27
C LYS A 75 -3.28 23.37 25.33
N ASN A 76 -4.48 23.95 25.38
CA ASN A 76 -4.91 25.07 24.55
C ASN A 76 -4.58 24.89 23.06
N ILE A 77 -4.98 23.73 22.51
CA ILE A 77 -4.66 23.37 21.12
C ILE A 77 -5.33 24.35 20.15
N LYS A 78 -4.51 25.08 19.38
CA LYS A 78 -4.99 26.10 18.42
C LYS A 78 -5.70 25.53 17.19
N LYS A 79 -5.42 24.26 16.87
CA LYS A 79 -6.01 23.58 15.71
C LYS A 79 -7.48 23.28 15.99
N LYS A 80 -8.36 23.49 15.00
CA LYS A 80 -9.80 23.15 15.12
C LYS A 80 -9.99 21.71 15.60
N PHE A 81 -11.00 21.50 16.44
CA PHE A 81 -11.22 20.23 17.15
C PHE A 81 -11.34 19.03 16.21
N VAL A 82 -12.19 19.13 15.18
CA VAL A 82 -12.38 18.06 14.18
C VAL A 82 -11.06 17.65 13.53
N TRP A 83 -10.22 18.64 13.17
CA TRP A 83 -8.92 18.37 12.58
C TRP A 83 -7.92 17.76 13.56
N SER A 84 -8.07 18.05 14.85
CA SER A 84 -7.27 17.43 15.90
C SER A 84 -7.69 15.98 16.13
N VAL A 85 -8.99 15.68 16.05
CA VAL A 85 -9.53 14.31 16.09
C VAL A 85 -9.00 13.49 14.91
N ILE A 86 -9.07 14.02 13.69
CA ILE A 86 -8.54 13.35 12.50
C ILE A 86 -7.07 12.98 12.68
N ASP A 87 -6.25 13.93 13.14
CA ASP A 87 -4.82 13.70 13.34
C ASP A 87 -4.56 12.68 14.44
N ALA A 88 -5.19 12.82 15.60
CA ALA A 88 -5.00 11.91 16.73
C ALA A 88 -5.35 10.46 16.34
N VAL A 89 -6.50 10.25 15.72
CA VAL A 89 -6.94 8.94 15.22
C VAL A 89 -5.99 8.43 14.15
N SER A 90 -5.65 9.25 13.15
CA SER A 90 -4.76 8.82 12.07
C SER A 90 -3.38 8.41 12.59
N TRP A 91 -2.83 9.15 13.56
CA TRP A 91 -1.56 8.82 14.20
C TRP A 91 -1.62 7.51 14.97
N LYS A 92 -2.61 7.32 15.85
CA LYS A 92 -2.76 6.09 16.65
C LYS A 92 -2.96 4.86 15.76
N CYS A 93 -3.85 4.95 14.77
CA CYS A 93 -4.08 3.86 13.84
C CYS A 93 -2.84 3.56 12.98
N THR A 94 -2.06 4.58 12.59
CA THR A 94 -0.78 4.37 11.89
C THR A 94 0.22 3.61 12.76
N ASP A 95 0.33 3.96 14.05
CA ASP A 95 1.20 3.27 15.01
C ASP A 95 0.81 1.80 15.20
N VAL A 96 -0.49 1.51 15.30
CA VAL A 96 -1.02 0.14 15.38
C VAL A 96 -0.67 -0.66 14.12
N CYS A 97 -0.94 -0.12 12.94
CA CYS A 97 -0.59 -0.76 11.67
C CYS A 97 0.92 -1.03 11.55
N ALA A 98 1.76 -0.06 11.94
CA ALA A 98 3.21 -0.21 11.93
C ALA A 98 3.68 -1.30 12.90
N LYS A 99 3.11 -1.35 14.12
CA LYS A 99 3.40 -2.41 15.10
C LYS A 99 2.98 -3.78 14.60
N TYR A 100 1.82 -3.89 13.96
CA TYR A 100 1.34 -5.13 13.37
C TYR A 100 2.32 -5.67 12.33
N ILE A 101 2.75 -4.82 11.38
CA ILE A 101 3.75 -5.19 10.37
C ILE A 101 5.06 -5.64 11.04
N ASN A 102 5.58 -4.86 11.99
CA ASN A 102 6.83 -5.18 12.68
C ASN A 102 6.74 -6.51 13.44
N ASN A 103 5.61 -6.78 14.10
CA ASN A 103 5.41 -8.05 14.80
C ASN A 103 5.31 -9.23 13.82
N ARG A 104 4.65 -9.05 12.67
CA ARG A 104 4.61 -10.07 11.62
C ARG A 104 6.02 -10.38 11.09
N HIS A 105 6.85 -9.36 10.84
CA HIS A 105 8.25 -9.57 10.46
C HIS A 105 9.05 -10.28 11.55
N LYS A 106 8.86 -9.94 12.83
CA LYS A 106 9.52 -10.63 13.95
C LYS A 106 9.13 -12.10 14.04
N ILE A 107 7.83 -12.40 13.91
CA ILE A 107 7.33 -13.78 13.94
C ILE A 107 7.90 -14.56 12.76
N LEU A 108 7.84 -14.01 11.54
CA LEU A 108 8.44 -14.64 10.37
C LEU A 108 9.93 -14.87 10.59
N ASN A 109 10.70 -13.86 10.99
CA ASN A 109 12.13 -13.97 11.23
C ASN A 109 12.48 -15.02 12.30
N MET A 110 11.70 -15.12 13.39
CA MET A 110 11.92 -16.15 14.40
C MET A 110 11.56 -17.55 13.90
N SER A 111 10.45 -17.69 13.18
CA SER A 111 10.08 -18.96 12.55
C SER A 111 11.14 -19.43 11.55
N LEU A 112 11.69 -18.49 10.79
CA LEU A 112 12.77 -18.73 9.83
C LEU A 112 14.07 -19.13 10.53
N ALA A 113 14.47 -18.41 11.58
CA ALA A 113 15.66 -18.72 12.36
C ALA A 113 15.58 -20.07 13.10
N ASN A 114 14.37 -20.48 13.50
CA ASN A 114 14.13 -21.74 14.19
C ASN A 114 13.83 -22.91 13.23
N SER A 115 13.59 -22.63 11.95
CA SER A 115 13.48 -23.65 10.92
C SER A 115 14.87 -23.99 10.41
N ASN A 116 15.23 -25.28 10.27
CA ASN A 116 16.46 -25.71 9.59
C ASN A 116 16.43 -25.45 8.06
N ILE A 117 15.69 -24.44 7.62
CA ILE A 117 15.63 -24.00 6.24
C ILE A 117 16.86 -23.11 6.02
N SER A 118 17.83 -23.61 5.26
CA SER A 118 18.99 -22.81 4.86
C SER A 118 18.50 -21.54 4.17
N LEU A 119 19.07 -20.38 4.52
CA LEU A 119 18.73 -19.06 3.95
C LEU A 119 18.72 -19.06 2.40
N GLU A 120 19.53 -19.91 1.77
CA GLU A 120 19.56 -20.15 0.31
C GLU A 120 18.25 -20.69 -0.28
N ILE A 121 17.44 -21.42 0.49
CA ILE A 121 16.14 -21.94 0.04
C ILE A 121 15.10 -20.81 0.03
N LEU A 122 15.21 -19.84 0.94
CA LEU A 122 14.27 -18.72 1.12
C LEU A 122 14.40 -17.62 0.08
N GLU A 123 15.62 -17.30 -0.36
CA GLU A 123 15.84 -16.43 -1.52
C GLU A 123 15.23 -17.02 -2.81
N ASN A 124 14.91 -18.32 -2.79
CA ASN A 124 14.30 -19.06 -3.88
C ASN A 124 12.84 -19.50 -3.63
N ILE A 125 12.17 -19.08 -2.54
CA ILE A 125 10.73 -19.38 -2.35
C ILE A 125 9.92 -18.40 -3.21
N PRO A 126 9.33 -18.83 -4.32
CA PRO A 126 8.61 -17.92 -5.19
C PRO A 126 7.21 -17.83 -4.61
N ALA A 127 6.78 -16.63 -4.20
CA ALA A 127 5.45 -16.37 -3.67
C ALA A 127 4.38 -17.08 -4.53
N GLU A 128 3.80 -18.17 -4.01
CA GLU A 128 3.03 -19.12 -4.81
C GLU A 128 1.77 -18.50 -5.43
N THR A 129 1.22 -17.45 -4.81
CA THR A 129 0.10 -16.67 -5.36
C THR A 129 0.51 -15.71 -6.48
N TYR A 130 1.77 -15.25 -6.50
CA TYR A 130 2.34 -14.48 -7.63
C TYR A 130 2.81 -15.40 -8.77
N LYS A 131 3.10 -16.66 -8.47
CA LYS A 131 3.60 -17.64 -9.44
C LYS A 131 2.52 -18.06 -10.43
N GLU A 132 1.27 -18.26 -10.01
CA GLU A 132 0.19 -18.63 -10.93
C GLU A 132 -0.12 -17.51 -11.93
N PHE A 133 -0.18 -16.26 -11.48
CA PHE A 133 -0.40 -15.10 -12.36
C PHE A 133 0.81 -14.82 -13.27
N ASN A 134 2.03 -14.90 -12.73
CA ASN A 134 3.25 -14.77 -13.53
C ASN A 134 3.43 -15.93 -14.50
N TYR A 135 3.01 -17.15 -14.19
CA TYR A 135 3.15 -18.30 -15.08
C TYR A 135 2.29 -18.12 -16.34
N VAL A 136 1.04 -17.66 -16.18
CA VAL A 136 0.15 -17.36 -17.31
C VAL A 136 0.71 -16.24 -18.19
N ILE A 137 1.19 -15.14 -17.58
CA ILE A 137 1.81 -14.04 -18.32
C ILE A 137 3.11 -14.51 -19.01
N PHE A 138 3.93 -15.30 -18.32
CA PHE A 138 5.16 -15.87 -18.86
C PHE A 138 4.88 -16.80 -20.05
N GLU A 139 3.89 -17.69 -19.95
CA GLU A 139 3.47 -18.53 -21.08
C GLU A 139 2.96 -17.70 -22.27
N MET A 140 2.19 -16.63 -22.03
CA MET A 140 1.72 -15.73 -23.09
C MET A 140 2.89 -15.04 -23.81
N VAL A 141 3.88 -14.55 -23.05
CA VAL A 141 5.11 -13.94 -23.60
C VAL A 141 5.92 -14.97 -24.40
N GLU A 142 6.06 -16.19 -23.88
CA GLU A 142 6.74 -17.28 -24.59
C GLU A 142 6.01 -17.69 -25.89
N ILE A 143 4.68 -17.75 -25.87
CA ILE A 143 3.87 -18.03 -27.07
C ILE A 143 4.02 -16.91 -28.09
N TYR A 144 4.03 -15.64 -27.66
CA TYR A 144 4.30 -14.49 -28.53
C TYR A 144 5.64 -14.65 -29.23
N PHE A 145 6.73 -14.86 -28.50
CA PHE A 145 8.06 -14.99 -29.11
C PHE A 145 8.22 -16.24 -29.97
N LYS A 146 7.55 -17.36 -29.63
CA LYS A 146 7.52 -18.56 -30.49
C LYS A 146 6.90 -18.28 -31.86
N LYS A 147 5.81 -17.51 -31.87
CA LYS A 147 5.06 -17.14 -33.09
C LYS A 147 5.60 -15.88 -33.78
N HIS A 148 6.51 -15.15 -33.14
CA HIS A 148 7.03 -13.89 -33.65
C HIS A 148 7.83 -14.09 -34.95
N LYS A 149 7.55 -13.26 -35.96
CA LYS A 149 8.19 -13.34 -37.28
C LYS A 149 9.69 -13.06 -37.21
N ASN A 150 10.12 -12.18 -36.32
CA ASN A 150 11.51 -11.85 -36.12
C ASN A 150 12.11 -12.66 -34.97
N LYS A 151 12.95 -13.65 -35.30
CA LYS A 151 13.62 -14.53 -34.33
C LYS A 151 14.65 -13.81 -33.45
N LEU A 152 15.11 -12.62 -33.84
CA LEU A 152 15.99 -11.79 -33.02
C LEU A 152 15.24 -11.01 -31.94
N ALA A 153 13.90 -10.95 -31.98
CA ALA A 153 13.13 -10.15 -31.04
C ALA A 153 13.31 -10.61 -29.59
N LYS A 154 13.19 -11.92 -29.33
CA LYS A 154 13.37 -12.51 -28.00
C LYS A 154 14.77 -12.22 -27.40
N PRO A 155 15.88 -12.63 -28.03
CA PRO A 155 17.20 -12.46 -27.42
C PRO A 155 17.65 -10.98 -27.33
N VAL A 156 17.16 -10.10 -28.22
CA VAL A 156 17.40 -8.65 -28.12
C VAL A 156 16.60 -8.03 -26.99
N PHE A 157 15.35 -8.45 -26.80
CA PHE A 157 14.48 -7.96 -25.74
C PHE A 157 14.94 -8.42 -24.36
N GLU A 158 15.36 -9.68 -24.20
CA GLU A 158 15.95 -10.20 -22.95
C GLU A 158 17.18 -9.39 -22.53
N MET A 159 18.15 -9.20 -23.45
CA MET A 159 19.33 -8.38 -23.15
C MET A 159 19.00 -6.91 -22.87
N TYR A 160 17.88 -6.40 -23.40
CA TYR A 160 17.40 -5.07 -23.08
C TYR A 160 16.80 -5.00 -21.66
N LEU A 161 16.05 -6.01 -21.23
CA LEU A 161 15.54 -6.12 -19.86
C LEU A 161 16.66 -6.27 -18.82
N ASP A 162 17.73 -6.99 -19.17
CA ASP A 162 18.92 -7.18 -18.33
C ASP A 162 19.83 -5.94 -18.25
N ASN A 163 19.38 -4.79 -18.78
CA ASN A 163 20.13 -3.53 -18.84
C ASN A 163 21.50 -3.64 -19.53
N VAL A 164 21.67 -4.58 -20.48
CA VAL A 164 22.94 -4.70 -21.22
C VAL A 164 23.15 -3.43 -22.07
N PRO A 165 24.35 -2.84 -22.09
CA PRO A 165 24.62 -1.65 -22.89
C PRO A 165 24.27 -1.87 -24.35
N LYS A 166 23.46 -0.96 -24.92
CA LYS A 166 22.94 -1.05 -26.30
C LYS A 166 24.03 -1.31 -27.35
N LYS A 167 25.22 -0.73 -27.17
CA LYS A 167 26.38 -0.96 -28.05
C LYS A 167 26.79 -2.44 -28.10
N GLN A 168 26.76 -3.15 -26.96
CA GLN A 168 27.07 -4.58 -26.91
C GLN A 168 26.00 -5.43 -27.60
N ILE A 169 24.73 -5.03 -27.50
CA ILE A 169 23.61 -5.69 -28.20
C ILE A 169 23.76 -5.54 -29.72
N PHE A 170 24.12 -4.33 -30.20
CA PHE A 170 24.34 -4.08 -31.63
C PHE A 170 25.44 -4.98 -32.19
N THR A 171 26.55 -5.08 -31.47
CA THR A 171 27.70 -5.90 -31.87
C THR A 171 27.38 -7.39 -31.81
N LYS A 172 26.72 -7.85 -30.75
CA LYS A 172 26.41 -9.28 -30.55
C LYS A 172 25.42 -9.83 -31.58
N PHE A 173 24.41 -9.06 -31.96
CA PHE A 173 23.40 -9.50 -32.93
C PHE A 173 23.58 -8.92 -34.33
N ASN A 174 24.66 -8.15 -34.55
CA ASN A 174 24.93 -7.45 -35.81
C ASN A 174 23.72 -6.64 -36.32
N ILE A 175 23.15 -5.81 -35.44
CA ILE A 175 21.95 -4.99 -35.75
C ILE A 175 22.25 -3.50 -35.65
N SER A 176 21.64 -2.71 -36.54
CA SER A 176 21.74 -1.25 -36.47
C SER A 176 20.92 -0.68 -35.32
N ARG A 177 21.26 0.54 -34.88
CA ARG A 177 20.51 1.29 -33.85
C ARG A 177 19.02 1.40 -34.19
N ASN A 178 18.69 1.63 -35.46
CA ASN A 178 17.30 1.76 -35.91
C ASN A 178 16.58 0.42 -35.87
N LYS A 179 17.25 -0.67 -36.25
CA LYS A 179 16.69 -2.03 -36.18
C LYS A 179 16.47 -2.48 -34.72
N PHE A 180 17.40 -2.17 -33.83
CA PHE A 180 17.23 -2.38 -32.39
C PHE A 180 16.03 -1.60 -31.83
N LYS A 181 15.97 -0.29 -32.11
CA LYS A 181 14.86 0.55 -31.63
C LYS A 181 13.52 0.02 -32.12
N LYS A 182 13.43 -0.33 -33.40
CA LYS A 182 12.21 -0.91 -33.98
C LYS A 182 11.82 -2.23 -33.30
N ILE A 183 12.78 -3.14 -33.09
CA ILE A 183 12.52 -4.41 -32.40
C ILE A 183 11.97 -4.16 -30.99
N ILE A 184 12.59 -3.27 -30.22
CA ILE A 184 12.16 -2.98 -28.85
C ILE A 184 10.79 -2.28 -28.82
N ASP A 185 10.59 -1.26 -29.64
CA ASP A 185 9.32 -0.51 -29.68
C ASP A 185 8.17 -1.41 -30.15
N ASP A 186 8.37 -2.23 -31.19
CA ASP A 186 7.37 -3.19 -31.69
C ASP A 186 7.04 -4.23 -30.61
N THR A 187 8.05 -4.83 -29.98
CA THR A 187 7.86 -5.84 -28.92
C THR A 187 7.19 -5.27 -27.68
N ILE A 188 7.53 -4.05 -27.24
CA ILE A 188 6.86 -3.40 -26.10
C ILE A 188 5.40 -3.12 -26.41
N ASN A 189 5.09 -2.60 -27.60
CA ASN A 189 3.71 -2.28 -27.99
C ASN A 189 2.84 -3.54 -28.13
N ASP A 190 3.39 -4.59 -28.73
CA ASP A 190 2.71 -5.88 -28.87
C ASP A 190 2.43 -6.50 -27.49
N LEU A 191 3.45 -6.60 -26.64
CA LEU A 191 3.30 -7.17 -25.30
C LEU A 191 2.37 -6.33 -24.41
N ARG A 192 2.39 -5.00 -24.55
CA ARG A 192 1.44 -4.11 -23.85
C ARG A 192 -0.01 -4.38 -24.27
N THR A 193 -0.23 -4.70 -25.55
CA THR A 193 -1.58 -5.06 -26.05
C THR A 193 -2.00 -6.44 -25.57
N ILE A 194 -1.07 -7.39 -25.50
CA ILE A 194 -1.34 -8.78 -25.09
C ILE A 194 -1.57 -8.88 -23.58
N ILE A 195 -0.74 -8.21 -22.78
CA ILE A 195 -0.71 -8.33 -21.31
C ILE A 195 -1.57 -7.25 -20.65
N GLY A 196 -1.72 -6.07 -21.27
CA GLY A 196 -2.45 -4.93 -20.71
C GLY A 196 -3.84 -5.26 -20.14
N PRO A 197 -4.69 -6.04 -20.84
CA PRO A 197 -6.01 -6.44 -20.33
C PRO A 197 -5.98 -7.30 -19.06
N PHE A 198 -4.82 -7.82 -18.66
CA PHE A 198 -4.60 -8.62 -17.46
C PHE A 198 -3.89 -7.84 -16.35
N LEU A 199 -3.56 -6.56 -16.56
CA LEU A 199 -2.88 -5.71 -15.57
C LEU A 199 -3.76 -4.59 -15.00
N ASP A 200 -5.00 -4.44 -15.51
CA ASP A 200 -6.05 -3.53 -15.02
C ASP A 200 -7.01 -4.25 -14.05
#